data_AF-A0A183T0C2-F1
#
_entry.id   AF-A0A183T0C2-F1
#
_cell.length_a   1.000
_cell.length_b   1.000
_cell.length_c   1.000
_cell.angle_alpha   90.00
_cell.angle_beta   90.00
_cell.angle_gamma   90.00
#
_symmetry.space_group_name_H-M   'P 1'
#
loop_
_entity.id
_entity.type
_entity.pdbx_description
1 polymer ?
#
loop_
_entity_poly.entity_id
_entity_poly.type
_entity_poly.pdbx_seq_one_letter_code
_entity_poly.pdbx_strand_id
1 'polypeptide(L)'
;MDDERLPKRLFYRDFATGARRQGDQKRRYNGTLKKSLNQLKINPVTWEDIAQERQAWRKSVKTGAAIYEASRVTYAEATWMARKSQAPRISTANSQAL
;
A
#
# COMPACT_ATOMS: atom_id res chain seq x y z
N MET A 1 0.71 36.83 22.04
CA MET A 1 1.57 35.63 21.99
C MET A 1 2.56 35.87 20.86
N ASP A 2 3.83 36.11 21.18
CA ASP A 2 4.84 36.52 20.18
C ASP A 2 5.06 35.45 19.11
N ASP A 3 4.96 35.86 17.84
CA ASP A 3 5.11 35.01 16.66
C ASP A 3 6.57 34.71 16.26
N GLU A 4 7.53 35.15 17.08
CA GLU A 4 8.97 35.02 16.81
C GLU A 4 9.61 33.76 17.41
N ARG A 5 8.85 32.94 18.15
CA ARG A 5 9.37 31.67 18.66
C ARG A 5 9.63 30.71 17.49
N LEU A 6 10.91 30.36 17.30
CA LEU A 6 11.43 29.43 16.29
C LEU A 6 10.54 28.19 16.01
N PRO A 7 9.95 27.51 17.01
CA PRO A 7 9.09 26.36 16.74
C PRO A 7 7.86 26.71 15.90
N LYS A 8 7.24 27.88 16.13
CA LYS A 8 6.03 28.30 15.42
C LYS A 8 6.36 28.72 13.98
N ARG A 9 7.51 29.38 13.77
CA ARG A 9 8.00 29.73 12.42
C ARG A 9 8.37 28.49 11.60
N LEU A 10 8.91 27.45 12.23
CA LEU A 10 9.19 26.19 11.53
C LEU A 10 7.90 25.46 11.14
N PHE A 11 6.89 25.48 12.01
CA PHE A 11 5.62 24.75 11.79
C PHE A 11 4.60 25.49 10.91
N TYR A 12 4.54 26.83 10.94
CA TYR A 12 3.47 27.62 10.30
C TYR A 12 3.86 28.36 9.01
N ARG A 13 5.14 28.37 8.63
CA ARG A 13 5.62 29.08 7.42
C ARG A 13 4.98 28.57 6.13
N ASP A 14 4.66 27.29 6.06
CA ASP A 14 4.04 26.66 4.88
C ASP A 14 2.50 26.66 4.91
N PHE A 15 1.88 27.07 6.02
CA PHE A 15 0.42 27.07 6.17
C PHE A 15 -0.21 28.43 5.83
N ALA A 16 0.47 29.54 6.13
CA ALA A 16 -0.07 30.88 5.93
C ALA A 16 0.04 31.40 4.48
N THR A 17 1.02 30.91 3.71
CA THR A 17 1.23 31.33 2.31
C THR A 17 0.69 30.23 1.40
N GLY A 18 -0.59 30.32 1.07
CA GLY A 18 -1.36 29.32 0.32
C GLY A 18 -0.98 29.14 -1.16
N ALA A 19 0.30 28.99 -1.49
CA ALA A 19 0.79 28.57 -2.80
C ALA A 19 1.65 27.31 -2.63
N ARG A 20 0.99 26.14 -2.65
CA ARG A 20 1.68 24.84 -2.58
C ARG A 20 2.30 24.50 -3.94
N ARG A 21 3.55 24.00 -3.92
CA ARG A 21 4.30 23.64 -5.13
C ARG A 21 3.54 22.58 -5.94
N GLN A 22 3.41 22.83 -7.24
CA GLN A 22 2.88 21.86 -8.20
C GLN A 22 3.79 20.63 -8.21
N GLY A 23 3.26 19.49 -7.75
CA GLY A 23 4.01 18.24 -7.56
C GLY A 23 3.80 17.58 -6.20
N ASP A 24 3.21 18.28 -5.23
CA ASP A 24 3.02 17.75 -3.89
C ASP A 24 1.81 16.80 -3.76
N GLN A 25 1.94 15.81 -2.88
CA GLN A 25 1.37 14.49 -3.10
C GLN A 25 -0.08 14.29 -2.62
N LYS A 26 -1.03 15.01 -3.21
CA LYS A 26 -2.47 14.71 -3.05
C LYS A 26 -2.86 13.30 -3.55
N ARG A 27 -2.04 12.69 -4.41
CA ARG A 27 -2.32 11.41 -5.07
C ARG A 27 -2.02 10.17 -4.23
N ARG A 28 -1.32 10.27 -3.07
CA ARG A 28 -0.94 9.06 -2.31
C ARG A 28 -2.04 8.50 -1.43
N TYR A 29 -2.81 9.32 -0.70
CA TYR A 29 -3.76 8.78 0.27
C TYR A 29 -4.94 8.07 -0.41
N ASN A 30 -5.67 8.76 -1.30
CA ASN A 30 -6.83 8.19 -1.99
C ASN A 30 -6.46 6.99 -2.88
N GLY A 31 -5.30 7.04 -3.53
CA GLY A 31 -4.82 5.93 -4.36
C GLY A 31 -4.46 4.69 -3.53
N THR A 32 -3.77 4.89 -2.41
CA THR A 32 -3.39 3.80 -1.49
C THR A 32 -4.63 3.22 -0.83
N LEU A 33 -5.57 4.05 -0.38
CA LEU A 33 -6.83 3.59 0.21
C LEU A 33 -7.65 2.75 -0.78
N LYS A 34 -7.84 3.23 -2.02
CA LYS A 34 -8.53 2.45 -3.07
C LYS A 34 -7.85 1.11 -3.35
N LYS A 35 -6.52 1.09 -3.37
CA LYS A 35 -5.75 -0.16 -3.54
C LYS A 35 -5.99 -1.13 -2.39
N SER A 36 -5.93 -0.66 -1.15
CA SER A 36 -6.18 -1.49 0.04
C SER A 36 -7.62 -2.01 0.06
N LEU A 37 -8.61 -1.17 -0.26
CA LEU A 37 -10.02 -1.60 -0.33
C LEU A 37 -10.22 -2.69 -1.39
N ASN A 38 -9.63 -2.53 -2.58
CA ASN A 38 -9.67 -3.55 -3.63
C ASN A 38 -9.02 -4.87 -3.20
N GLN A 39 -7.89 -4.80 -2.48
CA GLN A 39 -7.23 -5.99 -1.92
C GLN A 39 -8.10 -6.71 -0.90
N LEU A 40 -8.85 -5.96 -0.08
CA LEU A 40 -9.79 -6.47 0.90
C LEU A 40 -11.15 -6.88 0.29
N LYS A 41 -11.33 -6.79 -1.04
CA LYS A 41 -12.61 -7.03 -1.73
C LYS A 41 -13.75 -6.12 -1.26
N ILE A 42 -13.41 -4.93 -0.77
CA ILE A 42 -14.38 -3.89 -0.40
C ILE A 42 -14.51 -2.93 -1.58
N ASN A 43 -15.74 -2.66 -2.00
CA ASN A 43 -16.00 -1.77 -3.12
C ASN A 43 -15.63 -0.31 -2.75
N PRO A 44 -14.69 0.34 -3.46
CA PRO A 44 -14.27 1.71 -3.16
C PRO A 44 -15.31 2.78 -3.49
N VAL A 45 -16.46 2.42 -4.08
CA VAL A 45 -17.60 3.34 -4.30
C VAL A 45 -18.58 3.30 -3.13
N THR A 46 -18.76 2.15 -2.47
CA THR A 46 -19.77 1.95 -1.42
C THR A 46 -19.16 1.78 -0.02
N TRP A 47 -17.86 2.03 0.14
CA TRP A 47 -17.17 1.83 1.42
C TRP A 47 -17.60 2.85 2.50
N GLU A 48 -18.01 4.05 2.11
CA GLU A 48 -18.49 5.10 3.03
C GLU A 48 -19.82 4.69 3.65
N ASP A 49 -20.73 4.11 2.86
CA ASP A 49 -22.02 3.60 3.35
C ASP A 49 -21.82 2.49 4.39
N ILE A 50 -20.88 1.57 4.13
CA ILE A 50 -20.52 0.51 5.06
C ILE A 50 -19.80 1.08 6.30
N ALA A 51 -19.06 2.18 6.15
CA ALA A 51 -18.34 2.82 7.25
C ALA A 51 -19.27 3.57 8.23
N GLN A 52 -20.46 4.00 7.77
CA GLN A 52 -21.49 4.59 8.65
C GLN A 52 -21.94 3.58 9.72
N GLU A 53 -22.07 2.31 9.36
CA GLU A 53 -22.34 1.24 10.31
C GLU A 53 -21.03 0.61 10.81
N ARG A 54 -20.55 1.07 11.97
CA ARG A 54 -19.28 0.61 12.56
C ARG A 54 -19.14 -0.90 12.68
N GLN A 55 -20.24 -1.62 12.92
CA GLN A 55 -20.22 -3.08 13.04
C GLN A 55 -20.07 -3.76 11.68
N ALA A 56 -20.81 -3.31 10.65
CA ALA A 56 -20.65 -3.77 9.28
C ALA A 56 -19.24 -3.48 8.74
N TRP A 57 -18.68 -2.31 9.05
CA TRP A 57 -17.30 -1.97 8.71
C TRP A 57 -16.29 -2.98 9.29
N ARG A 58 -16.35 -3.24 10.60
CA ARG A 58 -15.45 -4.20 11.26
C ARG A 58 -15.56 -5.59 10.68
N LYS A 59 -16.79 -6.06 10.42
CA LYS A 59 -17.05 -7.38 9.81
C LYS A 59 -16.42 -7.45 8.41
N SER A 60 -16.70 -6.47 7.57
CA SER A 60 -16.22 -6.42 6.17
C SER A 60 -14.70 -6.39 6.09
N VAL A 61 -14.06 -5.55 6.91
CA VAL A 61 -12.59 -5.47 6.97
C VAL A 61 -11.97 -6.79 7.46
N LYS A 62 -12.54 -7.41 8.50
CA LYS A 62 -12.03 -8.70 9.04
C LYS A 62 -12.13 -9.81 7.99
N THR A 63 -13.27 -9.93 7.31
CA THR A 63 -13.46 -10.91 6.24
C THR A 63 -12.51 -10.65 5.07
N GLY A 64 -12.41 -9.40 4.63
CA GLY A 64 -11.50 -9.00 3.55
C GLY A 64 -10.03 -9.29 3.87
N ALA A 65 -9.61 -9.04 5.11
CA ALA A 65 -8.24 -9.29 5.56
C ALA A 65 -7.92 -10.79 5.57
N ALA A 66 -8.85 -11.64 6.03
CA ALA A 66 -8.67 -13.09 6.01
C ALA A 66 -8.50 -13.63 4.58
N ILE A 67 -9.31 -13.14 3.63
CA ILE A 67 -9.21 -13.52 2.22
C ILE A 67 -7.87 -13.07 1.62
N TYR A 68 -7.46 -11.84 1.92
CA TYR A 68 -6.21 -11.28 1.43
C TYR A 68 -4.99 -12.07 1.94
N GLU A 69 -4.93 -12.36 3.23
CA GLU A 69 -3.84 -13.15 3.81
C GLU A 69 -3.80 -14.58 3.26
N ALA A 70 -4.95 -15.24 3.13
CA ALA A 70 -5.03 -16.56 2.49
C ALA A 70 -4.50 -16.53 1.03
N SER A 71 -4.85 -15.48 0.28
CA SER A 71 -4.36 -15.28 -1.09
C SER A 71 -2.85 -15.01 -1.14
N ARG A 72 -2.31 -14.31 -0.13
CA ARG A 72 -0.86 -14.05 -0.04
C ARG A 72 -0.07 -15.30 0.28
N VAL A 73 -0.55 -16.13 1.20
CA VAL A 73 0.11 -17.40 1.56
C VAL A 73 0.14 -18.33 0.37
N THR A 74 -1.00 -18.55 -0.29
CA THR A 74 -1.09 -19.42 -1.47
C THR A 74 -0.19 -18.93 -2.62
N TYR A 75 -0.13 -17.62 -2.85
CA TYR A 75 0.80 -17.04 -3.84
C TYR A 75 2.27 -17.27 -3.45
N ALA A 76 2.63 -17.09 -2.18
CA ALA A 76 3.99 -17.32 -1.70
C ALA A 76 4.40 -18.79 -1.84
N GLU A 77 3.51 -19.72 -1.48
CA GLU A 77 3.70 -21.16 -1.66
C GLU A 77 3.87 -21.53 -3.13
N ALA A 78 3.01 -21.03 -4.02
CA ALA A 78 3.13 -21.27 -5.46
C ALA A 78 4.47 -20.76 -6.01
N THR A 79 4.89 -19.55 -5.59
CA THR A 79 6.16 -18.98 -6.03
C THR A 79 7.36 -19.74 -5.46
N TRP A 80 7.25 -20.24 -4.22
CA TRP A 80 8.28 -21.09 -3.63
C TRP A 80 8.39 -22.44 -4.35
N MET A 81 7.26 -23.10 -4.63
CA MET A 81 7.22 -24.36 -5.38
C MET A 81 7.78 -24.19 -6.78
N ALA A 82 7.45 -23.09 -7.48
CA ALA A 82 8.01 -22.79 -8.80
C ALA A 82 9.54 -22.60 -8.77
N ARG A 83 10.08 -21.94 -7.74
CA ARG A 83 11.54 -21.81 -7.58
C ARG A 83 12.20 -23.14 -7.26
N LYS A 84 11.54 -24.00 -6.47
CA LYS A 84 12.05 -25.32 -6.09
C LYS A 84 12.03 -26.32 -7.27
N SER A 85 11.02 -26.25 -8.13
CA SER A 85 10.92 -27.08 -9.34
C SER A 85 11.83 -26.62 -10.46
N GLN A 86 12.24 -25.34 -10.44
CA GLN A 86 13.24 -24.83 -11.36
C GLN A 86 14.62 -25.39 -11.00
N ALA A 87 15.06 -26.38 -11.76
CA ALA A 87 16.40 -26.97 -11.63
C ALA A 87 17.49 -25.87 -11.64
N PRO A 88 18.66 -26.09 -11.00
CA PRO A 88 19.78 -25.18 -11.13
C PRO A 88 20.01 -24.97 -12.62
N ARG A 89 19.88 -23.73 -13.09
CA ARG A 89 20.38 -23.38 -14.42
C ARG A 89 21.88 -23.57 -14.33
N ILE A 90 22.36 -24.76 -14.69
CA ILE A 90 23.77 -25.02 -14.90
C ILE A 90 24.16 -24.00 -15.96
N SER A 91 24.86 -22.96 -15.54
CA SER A 91 25.47 -21.97 -16.40
C SER A 91 26.59 -22.69 -17.14
N THR A 92 26.26 -23.42 -18.19
CA THR A 92 27.22 -23.92 -19.18
C THR A 92 27.68 -22.73 -20.04
N ALA A 93 28.35 -21.79 -19.39
CA ALA A 93 29.11 -20.74 -20.03
C ALA A 93 30.54 -20.92 -19.52
N ASN A 94 31.40 -21.39 -20.43
CA ASN A 94 32.86 -21.48 -20.35
C ASN A 94 33.44 -22.85 -19.95
N SER A 95 33.78 -23.67 -20.95
CA SER A 95 35.11 -24.32 -21.08
C SER A 95 35.22 -25.15 -22.37
N GLN A 96 35.06 -24.50 -23.54
CA GLN A 96 35.72 -24.94 -24.78
C GLN A 96 36.68 -23.82 -25.20
N ALA A 97 37.86 -23.84 -24.60
CA ALA A 97 39.04 -23.14 -25.07
C ALA A 97 40.25 -23.85 -24.48
N LEU A 98 40.77 -24.84 -25.21
CA LEU A 98 42.18 -25.17 -25.42
C LEU A 98 42.25 -26.21 -26.54
#